data_AF-A0A920TEA9-F1
#
_entry.id   AF-A0A920TEA9-F1
#
_cell.length_a   1.000
_cell.length_b   1.000
_cell.length_c   1.000
_cell.angle_alpha   90.00
_cell.angle_beta   90.00
_cell.angle_gamma   90.00
#
_symmetry.space_group_name_H-M   'P 1'
#
loop_
_entity.id
_entity.type
_entity.pdbx_description
1 polymer ?
#
loop_
_entity_poly.entity_id
_entity_poly.type
_entity_poly.pdbx_seq_one_letter_code
_entity_poly.pdbx_strand_id
1 'polypeptide(L)'
;MMIVLANATEISIASLFAAGIIPGILIGVVIMVINHYFAVKYNFERSDESFSIRRAGKELYRSSFALLIPLVLVGSVMGGVASVVEAGAITAMVALFTGVFVYRTIKWKD
;
A
#
# COMPACT_ATOMS: atom_id res chain seq x y z
N MET A 1 0.63 16.34 7.59
CA MET A 1 0.79 17.70 7.02
C MET A 1 0.10 17.90 5.67
N MET A 2 0.01 16.90 4.78
CA MET A 2 -0.66 17.06 3.47
C MET A 2 -2.12 17.52 3.57
N ILE A 3 -2.95 16.91 4.45
CA ILE A 3 -4.37 17.27 4.59
C ILE A 3 -4.55 18.68 5.18
N VAL A 4 -3.69 19.06 6.13
CA VAL A 4 -3.72 20.40 6.74
C VAL A 4 -3.32 21.47 5.73
N LEU A 5 -2.28 21.21 4.93
CA LEU A 5 -1.85 22.10 3.85
C LEU A 5 -2.94 22.24 2.78
N ALA A 6 -3.55 21.14 2.34
CA ALA A 6 -4.65 21.15 1.38
C ALA A 6 -5.80 22.06 1.84
N ASN A 7 -6.16 21.98 3.12
CA ASN A 7 -7.18 22.82 3.71
C ASN A 7 -6.74 24.29 3.80
N ALA A 8 -5.47 24.55 4.16
CA ALA A 8 -4.94 25.90 4.29
C ALA A 8 -4.70 26.61 2.94
N THR A 9 -4.40 25.87 1.87
CA THR A 9 -4.08 26.41 0.54
C THR A 9 -5.21 26.19 -0.47
N GLU A 10 -6.38 25.72 -0.03
CA GLU A 10 -7.55 25.40 -0.86
C GLU A 10 -7.24 24.45 -2.04
N ILE A 11 -6.18 23.66 -1.94
CA ILE A 11 -5.83 22.67 -2.96
C ILE A 11 -6.69 21.43 -2.71
N SER A 12 -7.27 20.90 -3.79
CA SER A 12 -8.03 19.66 -3.72
C SER A 12 -7.19 18.51 -3.12
N ILE A 13 -7.76 17.84 -2.12
CA ILE A 13 -7.07 16.72 -1.47
C ILE A 13 -6.92 15.55 -2.45
N ALA A 14 -7.91 15.37 -3.34
CA ALA A 14 -7.88 14.37 -4.40
C ALA A 14 -6.68 14.57 -5.36
N SER A 15 -6.36 15.81 -5.74
CA SER A 15 -5.22 16.08 -6.62
C SER A 15 -3.88 15.88 -5.91
N LEU A 16 -3.79 16.17 -4.61
CA LEU A 16 -2.60 15.86 -3.81
C LEU A 16 -2.36 14.35 -3.68
N PHE A 17 -3.41 13.55 -3.49
CA PHE A 17 -3.30 12.09 -3.52
C PHE A 17 -2.86 11.58 -4.89
N ALA A 18 -3.42 12.10 -5.98
CA ALA A 18 -3.03 11.72 -7.33
C ALA A 18 -1.56 12.10 -7.63
N ALA A 19 -1.12 13.27 -7.19
CA ALA A 19 0.27 13.73 -7.32
C ALA A 19 1.26 12.82 -6.58
N GLY A 20 0.82 12.12 -5.53
CA GLY A 20 1.61 11.16 -4.78
C GLY A 20 1.85 9.82 -5.49
N ILE A 21 1.06 9.49 -6.53
CA ILE A 21 1.13 8.17 -7.20
C ILE A 21 2.48 7.96 -7.89
N ILE A 22 2.90 8.92 -8.73
CA ILE A 22 4.17 8.85 -9.46
C ILE A 22 5.38 8.74 -8.51
N PRO A 23 5.58 9.64 -7.53
CA PRO A 23 6.70 9.53 -6.60
C PRO A 23 6.61 8.28 -5.72
N GLY A 24 5.41 7.83 -5.35
CA GLY A 24 5.23 6.59 -4.58
C GLY A 24 5.70 5.35 -5.35
N ILE A 25 5.33 5.23 -6.63
CA ILE A 25 5.80 4.15 -7.50
C ILE A 25 7.32 4.23 -7.68
N LEU A 26 7.85 5.43 -7.91
CA LEU A 26 9.29 5.64 -8.09
C LEU A 26 10.08 5.19 -6.86
N ILE A 27 9.65 5.58 -5.66
CA ILE A 27 10.27 5.15 -4.39
C ILE A 27 10.16 3.62 -4.24
N GLY A 28 9.01 3.03 -4.54
CA GLY A 28 8.82 1.58 -4.52
C GLY A 28 9.83 0.85 -5.41
N VAL A 29 10.01 1.30 -6.65
CA VAL A 29 10.99 0.74 -7.59
C VAL A 29 12.42 0.92 -7.08
N VAL A 30 12.76 2.11 -6.58
CA VAL A 30 14.10 2.38 -6.02
C VAL A 30 14.41 1.43 -4.87
N ILE A 31 13.47 1.21 -3.95
CA ILE A 31 13.65 0.28 -2.83
C ILE A 31 13.80 -1.16 -3.33
N MET A 32 13.01 -1.58 -4.33
CA MET A 32 13.15 -2.92 -4.93
C MET A 32 14.56 -3.14 -5.52
N VAL A 33 15.08 -2.15 -6.26
CA VAL A 33 16.42 -2.21 -6.86
C VAL A 33 17.50 -2.26 -5.78
N ILE A 34 17.41 -1.40 -4.77
CA ILE A 34 18.35 -1.38 -3.65
C ILE A 34 18.33 -2.73 -2.93
N ASN A 35 17.14 -3.24 -2.58
CA ASN A 35 17.01 -4.51 -1.89
C ASN A 35 17.63 -5.67 -2.69
N HIS A 36 17.41 -5.70 -4.01
CA HIS A 36 18.03 -6.69 -4.89
C HIS A 36 19.56 -6.56 -4.92
N TYR A 37 20.08 -5.33 -5.05
CA TYR A 37 21.52 -5.07 -5.05
C TYR A 37 22.18 -5.56 -3.76
N PHE A 38 21.60 -5.23 -2.60
CA PHE A 38 22.11 -5.68 -1.30
C PHE A 38 22.00 -7.21 -1.14
N ALA A 39 20.90 -7.82 -1.56
CA ALA A 39 20.73 -9.27 -1.51
C ALA A 39 21.78 -10.02 -2.35
N VAL A 40 22.15 -9.48 -3.51
CA VAL A 40 23.23 -10.05 -4.34
C VAL A 40 24.61 -9.77 -3.73
N LYS A 41 24.86 -8.55 -3.28
CA LYS A 41 26.18 -8.12 -2.75
C LYS A 41 26.56 -8.83 -1.46
N TYR A 42 25.62 -9.03 -0.54
CA TYR A 42 25.87 -9.63 0.77
C TYR A 42 25.58 -11.14 0.82
N ASN A 43 25.21 -11.75 -0.33
CA ASN A 43 24.81 -13.16 -0.40
C ASN A 43 23.82 -13.54 0.72
N PHE A 44 22.73 -12.77 0.86
CA PHE A 44 21.64 -13.18 1.73
C PHE A 44 21.13 -14.56 1.30
N GLU A 45 20.69 -15.37 2.28
CA GLU A 45 20.12 -16.70 2.05
C GLU A 45 19.06 -16.61 0.96
N ARG A 46 19.40 -17.15 -0.21
CA ARG A 46 18.45 -17.31 -1.30
C ARG A 46 17.69 -18.59 -1.00
N SER A 47 16.37 -18.52 -1.05
CA SER A 47 15.56 -19.74 -1.10
C SER A 47 16.08 -20.62 -2.24
N ASP A 48 16.29 -21.91 -1.99
CA ASP A 48 16.74 -22.90 -3.00
C ASP A 48 15.79 -23.05 -4.21
N GLU A 49 14.64 -22.38 -4.15
CA GLU A 49 13.65 -22.38 -5.23
C GLU A 49 13.96 -21.33 -6.30
N SER A 50 13.97 -21.78 -7.54
CA SER A 50 14.10 -20.94 -8.72
C SER A 50 12.91 -19.99 -8.88
N PHE A 51 13.16 -18.82 -9.49
CA PHE A 51 12.11 -17.85 -9.79
C PHE A 51 11.03 -18.49 -10.67
N SER A 52 9.80 -18.52 -10.18
CA SER A 52 8.64 -19.06 -10.88
C SER A 52 7.59 -17.97 -11.09
N ILE A 53 7.26 -17.67 -12.35
CA ILE A 53 6.22 -16.72 -12.73
C ILE A 53 4.87 -17.11 -12.09
N ARG A 54 4.59 -18.41 -12.01
CA ARG A 54 3.37 -18.93 -11.37
C ARG A 54 3.34 -18.62 -9.87
N ARG A 55 4.49 -18.67 -9.19
CA ARG A 55 4.63 -18.32 -7.78
C ARG A 55 4.53 -16.81 -7.57
N ALA A 56 5.15 -16.01 -8.45
CA ALA A 56 5.01 -14.55 -8.44
C ALA A 56 3.53 -14.14 -8.57
N GLY A 57 2.78 -14.75 -9.49
CA GLY A 57 1.33 -14.52 -9.63
C GLY A 57 0.53 -14.94 -8.40
N LYS A 58 0.90 -16.06 -7.76
CA LYS A 58 0.28 -16.51 -6.50
C LYS A 58 0.52 -15.54 -5.35
N GLU A 59 1.75 -15.05 -5.18
CA GLU A 59 2.09 -14.07 -4.14
C GLU A 59 1.48 -12.70 -4.41
N LEU A 60 1.36 -12.30 -5.67
CA LEU A 60 0.63 -11.09 -6.07
C LEU A 60 -0.85 -11.20 -5.68
N TYR A 61 -1.48 -12.34 -5.96
CA TYR A 61 -2.86 -12.60 -5.54
C TYR A 61 -3.01 -12.62 -4.02
N ARG A 62 -2.07 -13.24 -3.29
CA ARG A 62 -2.06 -13.26 -1.83
C ARG A 62 -1.89 -11.85 -1.23
N SER A 63 -1.13 -11.00 -1.90
CA SER A 63 -0.89 -9.61 -1.50
C SER A 63 -1.97 -8.63 -2.00
N SER A 64 -2.91 -9.10 -2.83
CA SER A 64 -3.93 -8.24 -3.46
C SER A 64 -4.84 -7.56 -2.44
N PHE A 65 -5.13 -8.21 -1.32
CA PHE A 65 -5.96 -7.63 -0.27
C PHE A 65 -5.32 -6.40 0.40
N ALA A 66 -3.99 -6.30 0.42
CA ALA A 66 -3.29 -5.11 0.91
C ALA A 66 -3.48 -3.91 -0.02
N LEU A 67 -3.67 -4.13 -1.33
CA LEU A 67 -3.95 -3.06 -2.31
C LEU A 67 -5.35 -2.44 -2.12
N LEU A 68 -6.26 -3.10 -1.39
CA LEU A 68 -7.56 -2.53 -1.06
C LEU A 68 -7.42 -1.25 -0.22
N ILE A 69 -6.39 -1.15 0.62
CA ILE A 69 -6.19 0.01 1.49
C ILE A 69 -6.01 1.31 0.68
N PRO A 70 -4.99 1.43 -0.19
CA PRO A 70 -4.84 2.63 -1.01
C PRO A 70 -6.00 2.80 -2.00
N LEU A 71 -6.58 1.72 -2.52
CA LEU A 71 -7.70 1.79 -3.47
C LEU A 71 -8.96 2.37 -2.82
N VAL A 72 -9.32 1.91 -1.62
CA VAL A 72 -10.47 2.41 -0.87
C VAL A 72 -10.23 3.85 -0.44
N LEU A 73 -9.03 4.18 0.04
CA LEU A 73 -8.71 5.54 0.46
C LEU A 73 -8.79 6.53 -0.71
N VAL A 74 -8.04 6.26 -1.79
CA VAL A 74 -7.95 7.15 -2.94
C VAL A 74 -9.26 7.14 -3.71
N GLY A 75 -9.87 5.97 -3.90
CA GLY A 75 -11.15 5.82 -4.60
C GLY A 75 -12.31 6.53 -3.90
N SER A 76 -12.39 6.46 -2.56
CA SER A 76 -13.46 7.14 -1.83
C SER A 76 -13.31 8.66 -1.85
N VAL A 77 -12.07 9.16 -1.77
CA VAL A 77 -11.78 10.61 -1.80
C VAL A 77 -11.90 11.18 -3.22
N MET A 78 -11.25 10.55 -4.21
CA MET A 78 -11.28 11.02 -5.60
C MET A 78 -12.64 10.81 -6.26
N GLY A 79 -13.35 9.72 -5.90
CA GLY A 79 -14.69 9.42 -6.40
C GLY A 79 -15.80 10.25 -5.75
N GLY A 80 -15.47 11.12 -4.77
CA GLY A 80 -16.45 11.96 -4.08
C GLY A 80 -17.44 11.19 -3.21
N VAL A 81 -17.12 9.94 -2.85
CA VAL A 81 -17.99 9.07 -2.04
C VAL A 81 -17.98 9.48 -0.58
N ALA A 82 -16.83 9.93 -0.08
CA ALA A 82 -16.64 10.31 1.33
C ALA A 82 -15.64 11.46 1.46
N SER A 83 -15.78 12.26 2.51
CA SER A 83 -14.76 13.23 2.90
C SER A 83 -13.47 12.52 3.34
N VAL A 84 -12.37 13.26 3.46
CA VAL A 84 -11.06 12.67 3.77
C VAL A 84 -11.02 12.01 5.14
N VAL A 85 -11.77 12.54 6.10
CA VAL A 85 -11.88 11.97 7.45
C VAL A 85 -12.68 10.67 7.42
N GLU A 86 -13.81 10.66 6.72
CA GLU A 86 -14.67 9.47 6.57
C GLU A 86 -13.98 8.38 5.76
N ALA A 87 -13.30 8.74 4.68
CA ALA A 87 -12.49 7.83 3.88
C ALA A 87 -11.36 7.21 4.72
N GLY A 88 -10.75 7.98 5.62
CA GLY A 88 -9.78 7.47 6.60
C GLY A 88 -10.40 6.42 7.53
N ALA A 89 -11.59 6.68 8.07
CA ALA A 89 -12.29 5.73 8.95
C ALA A 89 -12.66 4.44 8.21
N ILE A 90 -13.19 4.53 6.99
CA ILE A 90 -13.53 3.37 6.15
C ILE A 90 -12.27 2.55 5.82
N THR A 91 -11.20 3.24 5.42
CA THR A 91 -9.91 2.60 5.12
C THR A 91 -9.34 1.89 6.35
N ALA A 92 -9.45 2.49 7.54
CA ALA A 92 -9.01 1.87 8.78
C ALA A 92 -9.80 0.59 9.11
N MET A 93 -11.12 0.59 8.90
CA MET A 93 -11.93 -0.63 9.05
C MET A 93 -11.50 -1.73 8.06
N VAL A 94 -11.25 -1.38 6.80
CA VAL A 94 -10.76 -2.35 5.79
C VAL A 94 -9.38 -2.89 6.16
N ALA A 95 -8.47 -2.04 6.66
CA ALA A 95 -7.16 -2.44 7.12
C ALA A 95 -7.24 -3.39 8.33
N LEU A 96 -8.13 -3.10 9.28
CA LEU A 96 -8.37 -3.96 10.43
C LEU A 96 -8.95 -5.33 10.01
N PHE A 97 -9.96 -5.31 9.13
CA PHE A 97 -10.57 -6.54 8.62
C PHE A 97 -9.56 -7.41 7.89
N THR A 98 -8.77 -6.83 6.98
CA THR A 98 -7.75 -7.57 6.23
C THR A 98 -6.62 -8.07 7.14
N GLY A 99 -6.18 -7.29 8.13
CA GLY A 99 -5.18 -7.70 9.12
C GLY A 99 -5.63 -8.87 10.00
N VAL A 100 -6.88 -8.85 10.46
CA VAL A 100 -7.45 -9.89 11.34
C VAL A 100 -7.81 -11.16 10.56
N PHE A 101 -8.56 -11.02 9.46
CA PHE A 101 -9.19 -12.18 8.81
C PHE A 101 -8.39 -12.74 7.62
N VAL A 102 -7.73 -11.87 6.85
CA VAL A 102 -7.01 -12.28 5.63
C VAL A 102 -5.57 -12.65 5.95
N TYR A 103 -4.80 -11.69 6.48
CA TYR A 103 -3.39 -11.90 6.80
C TYR A 103 -3.19 -12.59 8.15
N ARG A 104 -4.18 -12.50 9.04
CA ARG A 104 -4.13 -13.03 10.42
C ARG A 104 -2.86 -12.58 11.17
N THR A 105 -2.38 -11.38 10.84
CA THR A 105 -1.22 -10.76 11.48
C THR A 105 -1.59 -10.12 12.80
N ILE A 106 -2.87 -9.77 12.98
CA ILE A 106 -3.41 -9.22 14.23
C ILE A 106 -4.13 -10.35 14.98
N LYS A 107 -3.53 -10.79 16.09
CA LYS A 107 -4.16 -11.74 17.01
C LYS A 107 -4.83 -10.99 18.16
N TRP A 108 -5.97 -11.50 18.62
CA TRP A 108 -6.76 -10.91 19.70
C TRP A 108 -6.23 -11.23 21.10
N LYS A 109 -5.37 -12.25 21.19
CA LYS A 109 -4.50 -12.60 22.32
C LYS A 109 -3.22 -13.16 21.71
N ASP A 110 -2.08 -12.85 22.31
CA ASP A 110 -0.72 -13.22 21.84
C ASP A 110 -0.60 -14.63 21.24
#